data_AF-A0A656GH69-F1
#
_entry.id   AF-A0A656GH69-F1
#
_cell.length_a   1.000
_cell.length_b   1.000
_cell.length_c   1.000
_cell.angle_alpha   90.00
_cell.angle_beta   90.00
_cell.angle_gamma   90.00
#
_symmetry.space_group_name_H-M   'P 1'
#
loop_
_entity.id
_entity.type
_entity.pdbx_description
1 polymer ?
#
loop_
_entity_poly.entity_id
_entity_poly.type
_entity_poly.pdbx_seq_one_letter_code
_entity_poly.pdbx_strand_id
1 'polypeptide(L)'
;TPGSPYLGCALTISSDATTPAAHETTSNTEARSQDALFELGRVVLTHSVQSLLENNSLDVMQYLKRHATGDWGEISNDDWDSNQQALSAEGRLFSGYDIDAGDETRLWIITEVDRSVTTIMLPSDY
;
A
#
# COMPACT_ATOMS: atom_id res chain seq x y z
N THR A 1 -16.66 -41.49 21.85
CA THR A 1 -16.73 -42.44 20.70
C THR A 1 -17.77 -41.94 19.71
N PRO A 2 -17.63 -42.28 18.43
CA PRO A 2 -17.55 -41.34 17.31
C PRO A 2 -18.87 -41.08 16.58
N GLY A 3 -18.89 -40.07 15.71
CA GLY A 3 -19.56 -40.22 14.41
C GLY A 3 -20.62 -39.18 14.02
N SER A 4 -20.23 -38.37 13.04
CA SER A 4 -20.96 -38.28 11.75
C SER A 4 -22.20 -37.36 11.68
N PRO A 5 -22.70 -37.04 10.45
CA PRO A 5 -22.71 -35.69 9.90
C PRO A 5 -24.14 -35.18 9.66
N TYR A 6 -24.34 -33.85 9.68
CA TYR A 6 -25.62 -33.27 9.25
C TYR A 6 -25.41 -32.42 8.00
N LEU A 7 -25.60 -33.08 6.85
CA LEU A 7 -26.31 -32.49 5.73
C LEU A 7 -27.79 -32.36 6.12
N GLY A 8 -28.45 -31.26 5.75
CA GLY A 8 -29.90 -31.17 5.85
C GLY A 8 -30.47 -29.77 5.65
N CYS A 9 -31.00 -29.55 4.45
CA CYS A 9 -31.66 -28.33 3.97
C CYS A 9 -32.90 -27.93 4.80
N ALA A 10 -33.25 -26.64 4.82
CA ALA A 10 -34.61 -26.17 4.53
C ALA A 10 -34.65 -24.65 4.31
N LEU A 11 -35.21 -24.28 3.17
CA LEU A 11 -35.54 -22.93 2.72
C LEU A 11 -36.65 -22.35 3.60
N THR A 12 -36.57 -21.07 3.95
CA THR A 12 -37.78 -20.29 4.25
C THR A 12 -37.69 -18.97 3.52
N ILE A 13 -38.42 -18.94 2.40
CA ILE A 13 -38.84 -17.76 1.67
C ILE A 13 -39.97 -17.08 2.47
N SER A 14 -39.83 -15.78 2.71
CA SER A 14 -40.99 -14.88 2.91
C SER A 14 -40.62 -13.49 2.42
N SER A 15 -41.03 -13.20 1.19
CA SER A 15 -41.45 -11.89 0.67
C SER A 15 -42.62 -11.37 1.53
N ASP A 16 -42.95 -10.09 1.71
CA ASP A 16 -43.10 -8.91 0.84
C ASP A 16 -43.39 -7.74 1.85
N ALA A 17 -43.23 -6.43 1.65
CA ALA A 17 -43.60 -5.59 0.52
C ALA A 17 -43.19 -4.11 0.75
N THR A 18 -43.07 -3.35 -0.36
CA THR A 18 -43.39 -1.91 -0.53
C THR A 18 -42.30 -0.86 -0.17
N THR A 19 -41.37 -0.47 -1.07
CA THR A 19 -41.42 0.48 -2.25
C THR A 19 -40.99 1.92 -1.88
N PRO A 20 -40.34 2.75 -2.75
CA PRO A 20 -39.27 2.55 -3.74
C PRO A 20 -38.14 3.62 -3.63
N ALA A 21 -36.88 3.30 -3.92
CA ALA A 21 -35.94 4.31 -4.38
C ALA A 21 -34.82 3.65 -5.19
N ALA A 22 -34.64 4.17 -6.39
CA ALA A 22 -33.70 3.75 -7.41
C ALA A 22 -32.29 3.45 -6.88
N HIS A 23 -31.79 2.25 -7.19
CA HIS A 23 -30.68 2.09 -8.14
C HIS A 23 -30.54 0.62 -8.50
N GLU A 24 -30.90 0.31 -9.73
CA GLU A 24 -30.34 -0.79 -10.48
C GLU A 24 -28.81 -0.66 -10.49
N THR A 25 -28.08 -1.76 -10.37
CA THR A 25 -27.17 -2.24 -11.44
C THR A 25 -26.28 -3.35 -10.88
N THR A 26 -26.57 -4.54 -11.38
CA THR A 26 -25.67 -5.65 -11.67
C THR A 26 -24.18 -5.32 -11.84
N SER A 27 -23.35 -6.21 -11.30
CA SER A 27 -21.98 -6.52 -11.76
C SER A 27 -20.93 -5.44 -11.45
N ASN A 28 -19.68 -5.74 -11.10
CA ASN A 28 -18.72 -6.55 -11.84
C ASN A 28 -17.54 -6.92 -10.93
N THR A 29 -16.91 -8.05 -11.25
CA THR A 29 -15.49 -8.33 -11.01
C THR A 29 -14.63 -7.18 -11.56
N GLU A 30 -13.98 -6.38 -10.72
CA GLU A 30 -12.98 -5.40 -11.15
C GLU A 30 -11.80 -5.42 -10.17
N ALA A 31 -10.59 -5.51 -10.73
CA ALA A 31 -9.33 -5.59 -10.00
C ALA A 31 -9.28 -4.57 -8.86
N ARG A 32 -8.92 -5.01 -7.64
CA ARG A 32 -8.65 -4.12 -6.51
C ARG A 32 -7.60 -3.09 -6.94
N SER A 33 -8.06 -1.91 -7.35
CA SER A 33 -7.24 -0.72 -7.33
C SER A 33 -6.89 -0.53 -5.88
N GLN A 34 -5.64 -0.79 -5.51
CA GLN A 34 -5.18 -0.56 -4.15
C GLN A 34 -5.22 0.95 -3.92
N ASP A 35 -6.24 1.40 -3.20
CA ASP A 35 -6.36 2.78 -2.74
C ASP A 35 -5.15 3.14 -1.88
N ALA A 36 -4.65 4.37 -2.05
CA ALA A 36 -3.56 4.87 -1.22
C ALA A 36 -4.04 5.00 0.23
N LEU A 37 -3.25 4.49 1.18
CA LEU A 37 -3.52 4.55 2.61
C LEU A 37 -3.30 5.96 3.19
N PHE A 38 -2.49 6.78 2.52
CA PHE A 38 -2.17 8.16 2.93
C PHE A 38 -1.72 8.99 1.71
N GLU A 39 -1.70 10.31 1.89
CA GLU A 39 -1.19 11.24 0.89
C GLU A 39 0.34 11.33 0.97
N LEU A 40 1.02 11.34 -0.19
CA LEU A 40 2.49 11.47 -0.27
C LEU A 40 2.99 12.91 -0.10
N GLY A 41 2.09 13.89 -0.11
CA GLY A 41 2.46 15.30 -0.11
C GLY A 41 3.42 15.67 -1.25
N ARG A 42 4.44 16.48 -0.94
CA ARG A 42 5.50 16.84 -1.89
C ARG A 42 6.55 15.74 -1.95
N VAL A 43 6.73 15.15 -3.13
CA VAL A 43 7.81 14.19 -3.38
C VAL A 43 9.12 14.91 -3.69
N VAL A 44 10.20 14.51 -3.02
CA VAL A 44 11.56 15.00 -3.23
C VAL A 44 12.49 13.82 -3.45
N LEU A 45 13.43 13.95 -4.39
CA LEU A 45 14.44 12.94 -4.71
C LEU A 45 15.81 13.49 -4.31
N THR A 46 16.70 12.65 -3.78
CA THR A 46 18.12 13.01 -3.68
C THR A 46 18.75 13.08 -5.06
N HIS A 47 19.88 13.79 -5.16
CA HIS A 47 20.62 13.93 -6.42
C HIS A 47 21.01 12.57 -7.02
N SER A 48 21.39 11.61 -6.17
CA SER A 48 21.79 10.27 -6.58
C SER A 48 20.61 9.49 -7.16
N VAL A 49 19.44 9.52 -6.53
CA VAL A 49 18.21 8.90 -7.07
C VAL A 49 17.78 9.60 -8.36
N GLN A 50 17.86 10.93 -8.43
CA GLN A 50 17.54 11.67 -9.66
C GLN A 50 18.44 11.22 -10.83
N SER A 51 19.73 11.01 -10.58
CA SER A 51 20.67 10.52 -11.60
C SER A 51 20.29 9.12 -12.12
N LEU A 52 19.81 8.24 -11.24
CA LEU A 52 19.31 6.89 -11.59
C LEU A 52 17.97 6.92 -12.35
N LEU A 53 17.18 7.96 -12.16
CA LEU A 53 15.95 8.17 -12.93
C LEU A 53 16.30 8.68 -14.34
N GLU A 54 17.21 9.65 -14.44
CA GLU A 54 17.64 10.27 -15.70
C GLU A 54 18.38 9.28 -16.62
N ASN A 55 19.14 8.34 -16.05
CA ASN A 55 19.78 7.26 -16.80
C ASN A 55 18.84 6.06 -17.08
N ASN A 56 17.56 6.15 -16.69
CA ASN A 56 16.54 5.12 -16.87
C ASN A 56 16.89 3.77 -16.22
N SER A 57 17.69 3.78 -15.15
CA SER A 57 18.04 2.57 -14.38
C SER A 57 17.08 2.32 -13.21
N LEU A 58 16.29 3.32 -12.81
CA LEU A 58 15.33 3.21 -11.73
C LEU A 58 13.99 3.86 -12.09
N ASP A 59 12.90 3.10 -12.01
CA ASP A 59 11.54 3.64 -12.03
C ASP A 59 11.06 3.86 -10.60
N VAL A 60 11.04 5.11 -10.14
CA VAL A 60 10.63 5.50 -8.78
C VAL A 60 9.11 5.40 -8.56
N MET A 61 8.30 5.46 -9.62
CA MET A 61 6.85 5.52 -9.50
C MET A 61 6.26 4.22 -8.97
N GLN A 62 6.87 3.08 -9.32
CA GLN A 62 6.44 1.78 -8.80
C GLN A 62 6.62 1.70 -7.27
N TYR A 63 7.71 2.25 -6.74
CA TYR A 63 8.04 2.21 -5.31
C TYR A 63 7.21 3.23 -4.52
N LEU A 64 6.95 4.40 -5.09
CA LEU A 64 6.01 5.37 -4.52
C LEU A 64 4.60 4.78 -4.38
N LYS A 65 4.12 4.07 -5.41
CA LYS A 65 2.81 3.43 -5.35
C LYS A 65 2.77 2.38 -4.25
N ARG A 66 3.79 1.52 -4.17
CA ARG A 66 3.94 0.51 -3.10
C ARG A 66 3.89 1.17 -1.72
N HIS A 67 4.69 2.21 -1.51
CA HIS A 67 4.73 2.98 -0.27
C HIS A 67 3.36 3.54 0.10
N ALA A 68 2.69 4.22 -0.84
CA ALA A 68 1.37 4.80 -0.64
C ALA A 68 0.30 3.75 -0.30
N THR A 69 0.42 2.53 -0.82
CA THR A 69 -0.50 1.41 -0.54
C THR A 69 -0.14 0.60 0.70
N GLY A 70 0.91 0.99 1.44
CA GLY A 70 1.38 0.28 2.64
C GLY A 70 2.21 -0.98 2.38
N ASP A 71 2.71 -1.16 1.16
CA ASP A 71 3.74 -2.15 0.88
C ASP A 71 5.09 -1.52 1.24
N TRP A 72 5.61 -1.86 2.41
CA TRP A 72 6.80 -1.23 2.97
C TRP A 72 8.14 -1.81 2.47
N GLY A 73 8.06 -2.82 1.60
CA GLY A 73 9.22 -3.57 1.11
C GLY A 73 9.91 -4.39 2.21
N GLU A 74 11.22 -4.56 2.08
CA GLU A 74 12.01 -5.48 2.88
C GLU A 74 12.58 -4.81 4.14
N ILE A 75 11.71 -4.29 5.01
CA ILE A 75 12.10 -3.67 6.28
C ILE A 75 12.03 -4.66 7.45
N SER A 76 12.56 -4.26 8.61
CA SER A 76 12.46 -5.09 9.83
C SER A 76 11.01 -5.17 10.33
N ASN A 77 10.70 -6.17 11.16
CA ASN A 77 9.37 -6.29 11.75
C ASN A 77 9.03 -5.11 12.67
N ASP A 78 10.02 -4.56 13.38
CA ASP A 78 9.88 -3.38 14.22
C ASP A 78 9.54 -2.12 13.41
N ASP A 79 10.18 -1.93 12.26
CA ASP A 79 9.87 -0.82 11.35
C ASP A 79 8.47 -1.00 10.73
N TRP A 80 8.10 -2.25 10.41
CA TRP A 80 6.78 -2.58 9.89
C TRP A 80 5.67 -2.22 10.90
N ASP A 81 5.86 -2.60 12.16
CA ASP A 81 4.93 -2.27 13.26
C ASP A 81 4.88 -0.76 13.50
N SER A 82 6.03 -0.09 13.48
CA SER A 82 6.14 1.37 13.59
C SER A 82 5.33 2.07 12.50
N ASN A 83 5.40 1.59 11.26
CA ASN A 83 4.58 2.12 10.18
C ASN A 83 3.08 1.91 10.41
N GLN A 84 2.65 0.73 10.92
CA GLN A 84 1.24 0.50 11.21
C GLN A 84 0.71 1.46 12.27
N GLN A 85 1.49 1.70 13.32
CA GLN A 85 1.14 2.66 14.35
C GLN A 85 1.05 4.08 13.76
N ALA A 86 2.03 4.46 12.93
CA ALA A 86 2.09 5.76 12.27
C ALA A 86 0.97 5.99 11.23
N LEU A 87 0.29 4.95 10.73
CA LEU A 87 -0.89 5.17 9.88
C LEU A 87 -2.08 5.75 10.66
N SER A 88 -2.20 5.43 11.95
CA SER A 88 -3.32 5.88 12.81
C SER A 88 -2.93 6.99 13.79
N ALA A 89 -1.63 7.31 13.88
CA ALA A 89 -1.07 8.29 14.79
C ALA A 89 -0.08 9.23 14.06
N GLU A 90 0.43 10.22 14.76
CA GLU A 90 1.50 11.08 14.25
C GLU A 90 2.84 10.32 14.33
N GLY A 91 3.33 9.84 13.19
CA GLY A 91 4.63 9.18 13.08
C GLY A 91 5.16 9.20 11.65
N ARG A 92 6.48 9.15 11.48
CA ARG A 92 7.12 9.05 10.16
C ARG A 92 6.91 7.66 9.58
N LEU A 93 6.68 7.58 8.28
CA LEU A 93 6.60 6.31 7.55
C LEU A 93 7.91 6.04 6.83
N PHE A 94 8.34 4.78 6.82
CA PHE A 94 9.58 4.36 6.18
C PHE A 94 9.35 3.12 5.31
N SER A 95 9.97 3.07 4.15
CA SER A 95 10.00 1.88 3.31
C SER A 95 11.37 1.68 2.72
N GLY A 96 11.74 0.41 2.59
CA GLY A 96 13.01 0.00 2.00
C GLY A 96 12.74 -1.03 0.92
N TYR A 97 13.27 -0.80 -0.27
CA TYR A 97 13.10 -1.70 -1.41
C TYR A 97 14.45 -2.16 -1.92
N ASP A 98 14.54 -3.45 -2.24
CA ASP A 98 15.65 -3.97 -3.04
C ASP A 98 15.48 -3.48 -4.48
N ILE A 99 16.56 -2.92 -5.02
CA ILE A 99 16.64 -2.41 -6.39
C ILE A 99 17.87 -2.99 -7.07
N ASP A 100 17.88 -2.96 -8.39
CA ASP A 100 19.06 -3.24 -9.21
C ASP A 100 19.23 -2.04 -10.14
N ALA A 101 19.97 -1.03 -9.68
CA ALA A 101 20.14 0.24 -10.39
C ALA A 101 21.59 0.71 -10.30
N GLY A 102 22.43 0.21 -11.21
CA GLY A 102 23.87 0.48 -11.19
C GLY A 102 24.55 -0.29 -10.05
N ASP A 103 25.29 0.42 -9.20
CA ASP A 103 25.95 -0.16 -8.02
C ASP A 103 25.06 -0.16 -6.77
N GLU A 104 23.85 0.40 -6.87
CA GLU A 104 22.93 0.57 -5.76
C GLU A 104 21.95 -0.60 -5.69
N THR A 105 21.83 -1.17 -4.49
CA THR A 105 20.98 -2.34 -4.22
C THR A 105 19.76 -2.02 -3.39
N ARG A 106 19.64 -0.77 -2.91
CA ARG A 106 18.61 -0.40 -1.95
C ARG A 106 18.06 1.01 -2.20
N LEU A 107 16.75 1.15 -2.08
CA LEU A 107 16.03 2.43 -2.14
C LEU A 107 15.26 2.65 -0.85
N TRP A 108 15.35 3.84 -0.29
CA TRP A 108 14.57 4.26 0.87
C TRP A 108 13.53 5.31 0.48
N ILE A 109 12.32 5.16 1.01
CA ILE A 109 11.23 6.13 0.88
C ILE A 109 10.76 6.49 2.29
N ILE A 110 10.78 7.78 2.60
CA ILE A 110 10.44 8.31 3.92
C ILE A 110 9.34 9.36 3.77
N THR A 111 8.24 9.22 4.49
CA THR A 111 7.18 10.24 4.55
C THR A 111 7.11 10.87 5.93
N GLU A 112 7.21 12.20 6.00
CA GLU A 112 7.20 12.96 7.25
C GLU A 112 5.89 12.78 8.04
N VAL A 113 5.95 13.08 9.33
CA VAL A 113 4.87 12.87 10.31
C VAL A 113 3.54 13.47 9.87
N ASP A 114 3.57 14.66 9.29
CA ASP A 114 2.41 15.42 8.80
C ASP A 114 2.02 15.09 7.36
N ARG A 115 2.69 14.10 6.74
CA ARG A 115 2.50 13.68 5.35
C ARG A 115 2.76 14.80 4.34
N SER A 116 3.44 15.88 4.73
CA SER A 116 3.69 17.02 3.86
C SER A 116 4.76 16.76 2.80
N VAL A 117 5.72 15.88 3.10
CA VAL A 117 6.86 15.57 2.26
C VAL A 117 7.16 14.08 2.28
N THR A 118 7.37 13.51 1.09
CA THR A 118 7.96 12.18 0.89
C THR A 118 9.33 12.34 0.24
N THR A 119 10.38 11.85 0.89
CA THR A 119 11.73 11.85 0.35
C THR A 119 12.12 10.46 -0.12
N ILE A 120 12.68 10.38 -1.33
CA ILE A 120 13.23 9.16 -1.91
C ILE A 120 14.74 9.31 -1.96
N MET A 121 15.47 8.37 -1.38
CA MET A 121 16.92 8.44 -1.23
C MET A 121 17.57 7.07 -1.27
N LEU A 122 18.87 7.02 -1.54
CA LEU A 122 19.70 5.84 -1.35
C LEU A 122 20.23 5.80 0.08
N PRO A 123 20.57 4.62 0.65
CA PRO A 123 21.23 4.57 1.96
C PRO A 123 22.55 5.34 1.99
N SER A 124 23.25 5.42 0.85
CA SER A 124 24.50 6.16 0.69
C SER A 124 24.35 7.69 0.78
N ASP A 125 23.12 8.21 0.64
CA ASP A 125 22.83 9.65 0.78
C ASP A 125 22.58 10.08 2.24
N TYR A 126 22.54 9.12 3.18
CA TYR A 126 22.28 9.33 4.60
C TYR A 126 23.55 9.19 5.45
#